data_AF-A0A382Q4R1-F1
#
_entry.id   AF-A0A382Q4R1-F1
#
_cell.length_a   1.000
_cell.length_b   1.000
_cell.length_c   1.000
_cell.angle_alpha   90.00
_cell.angle_beta   90.00
_cell.angle_gamma   90.00
#
_symmetry.space_group_name_H-M   'P 1'
#
loop_
_entity.id
_entity.type
_entity.pdbx_description
1 polymer ?
#
loop_
_entity_poly.entity_id
_entity_poly.type
_entity_poly.pdbx_seq_one_letter_code
_entity_poly.pdbx_strand_id
1 'polypeptide(L)'
;GNSTPANSTTTIAGDMLINGGQLGLTNDDDLITLASGIATVAGEISVTTLDIGGTNVTADAGELNILDGVTATTAELNYTDITTLGTSEASKAVTVDSNGDLIIPDSDKYQFGTGSDMEVYHDGSNSYVTNKTGALKVATETSGIAVTIGHTTSEVTVGDNLTATGTITATGGFVGNVTGIATTGTNVVVTDNESTNENNAIAFVADADLDGNTSIGLESDGNLYYNPSTGTVTATAFVGDGSNLTGITASTIGTLTGTNAIAFRDSDLNINSSTDGQLDINADIKLDIAAPNTEMSGDLKIAGNDIEFGNSETISNGTDGDFLFTTGTATGALTLK
;
A
#
# COMPACT_ATOMS: atom_id res chain seq x y z
N GLY A 1 75.21 -19.96 84.51
CA GLY A 1 73.86 -20.50 84.61
C GLY A 1 73.55 -21.25 83.34
N ASN A 2 73.06 -22.47 83.46
CA ASN A 2 72.58 -23.30 82.37
C ASN A 2 71.38 -22.61 81.68
N SER A 3 71.48 -22.31 80.39
CA SER A 3 70.31 -22.25 79.52
C SER A 3 70.69 -22.85 78.19
N THR A 4 70.22 -24.07 77.97
CA THR A 4 70.17 -24.78 76.70
C THR A 4 69.63 -23.85 75.61
N PRO A 5 70.42 -23.42 74.62
CA PRO A 5 69.85 -22.81 73.43
C PRO A 5 69.12 -23.91 72.67
N ALA A 6 67.82 -23.76 72.43
CA ALA A 6 67.05 -24.72 71.63
C ALA A 6 67.48 -24.73 70.14
N ASN A 7 68.38 -23.82 69.75
CA ASN A 7 68.98 -23.66 68.44
C ASN A 7 70.04 -22.54 68.51
N SER A 8 71.30 -22.89 68.75
CA SER A 8 72.44 -21.97 68.58
C SER A 8 73.27 -22.40 67.40
N THR A 9 73.22 -21.66 66.30
CA THR A 9 74.20 -21.80 65.22
C THR A 9 74.97 -20.50 64.99
N THR A 10 76.28 -20.64 65.15
CA THR A 10 77.37 -19.75 64.75
C THR A 10 78.20 -20.55 63.75
N THR A 11 78.52 -20.09 62.54
CA THR A 11 79.81 -20.42 61.87
C THR A 11 80.02 -19.45 60.70
N ILE A 12 81.17 -18.77 60.69
CA ILE A 12 81.56 -17.80 59.66
C ILE A 12 82.93 -18.25 59.15
N ALA A 13 82.99 -18.72 57.90
CA ALA A 13 84.25 -19.05 57.23
C ALA A 13 84.77 -17.79 56.52
N GLY A 14 85.63 -17.02 57.21
CA GLY A 14 86.12 -15.70 56.77
C GLY A 14 85.81 -14.60 57.77
N ASP A 15 86.10 -13.35 57.43
CA ASP A 15 85.81 -12.20 58.31
C ASP A 15 84.43 -11.63 57.98
N MET A 16 83.53 -11.64 58.96
CA MET A 16 82.23 -10.98 58.85
C MET A 16 82.41 -9.47 58.84
N LEU A 17 81.97 -8.83 57.77
CA LEU A 17 81.87 -7.39 57.66
C LEU A 17 80.54 -6.94 58.27
N ILE A 18 80.62 -6.24 59.41
CA ILE A 18 79.53 -5.44 59.96
C ILE A 18 80.09 -4.04 60.22
N ASN A 19 80.06 -3.19 59.19
CA ASN A 19 80.65 -1.86 59.27
C ASN A 19 79.76 -0.83 58.60
N GLY A 20 79.30 0.17 59.37
CA GLY A 20 78.79 1.46 58.88
C GLY A 20 77.65 1.43 57.85
N GLY A 21 77.06 0.27 57.55
CA GLY A 21 76.11 0.09 56.45
C GLY A 21 76.29 -1.17 55.61
N GLN A 22 77.17 -2.12 55.95
CA GLN A 22 77.29 -3.41 55.25
C GLN A 22 77.24 -4.59 56.22
N LEU A 23 76.63 -5.69 55.80
CA LEU A 23 76.50 -6.97 56.50
C LEU A 23 76.81 -8.13 55.52
N GLY A 24 77.85 -8.92 55.81
CA GLY A 24 78.20 -10.11 55.01
C GLY A 24 79.64 -10.60 55.28
N LEU A 25 80.27 -11.32 54.35
CA LEU A 25 81.67 -11.74 54.43
C LEU A 25 82.57 -10.77 53.62
N THR A 26 83.70 -10.34 54.17
CA THR A 26 84.61 -9.32 53.58
C THR A 26 85.16 -9.60 52.18
N ASN A 27 85.06 -10.83 51.67
CA ASN A 27 85.53 -11.24 50.33
C ASN A 27 84.42 -11.89 49.48
N ASP A 28 83.16 -11.74 49.89
CA ASP A 28 81.99 -12.19 49.14
C ASP A 28 81.36 -10.99 48.43
N ASP A 29 80.92 -11.17 47.19
CA ASP A 29 80.30 -10.11 46.39
C ASP A 29 78.81 -9.93 46.77
N ASP A 30 78.18 -10.93 47.39
CA ASP A 30 76.76 -10.96 47.75
C ASP A 30 76.47 -10.31 49.13
N LEU A 31 77.03 -9.12 49.39
CA LEU A 31 76.81 -8.37 50.64
C LEU A 31 75.38 -7.79 50.75
N ILE A 32 74.91 -7.59 51.99
CA ILE A 32 73.75 -6.74 52.28
C ILE A 32 74.24 -5.34 52.65
N THR A 33 73.80 -4.33 51.92
CA THR A 33 74.06 -2.92 52.24
C THR A 33 72.83 -2.30 52.89
N LEU A 34 72.99 -1.78 54.11
CA LEU A 34 71.98 -1.09 54.90
C LEU A 34 72.20 0.43 54.81
N ALA A 35 71.28 1.12 54.16
CA ALA A 35 71.17 2.57 54.16
C ALA A 35 69.90 3.01 54.90
N SER A 36 69.72 4.31 55.11
CA SER A 36 68.54 4.85 55.80
C SER A 36 67.24 4.43 55.10
N GLY A 37 66.58 3.40 55.64
CA GLY A 37 65.30 2.86 55.15
C GLY A 37 65.39 1.88 53.99
N ILE A 38 66.59 1.47 53.55
CA ILE A 38 66.79 0.58 52.39
C ILE A 38 67.79 -0.52 52.74
N ALA A 39 67.45 -1.77 52.42
CA ALA A 39 68.38 -2.89 52.38
C ALA A 39 68.58 -3.34 50.92
N THR A 40 69.80 -3.25 50.41
CA THR A 40 70.17 -3.71 49.07
C THR A 40 70.94 -5.01 49.19
N VAL A 41 70.50 -6.07 48.53
CA VAL A 41 71.20 -7.35 48.44
C VAL A 41 71.84 -7.45 47.08
N ALA A 42 73.15 -7.67 47.02
CA ALA A 42 73.88 -7.75 45.74
C ALA A 42 73.64 -9.08 44.99
N GLY A 43 73.29 -10.15 45.71
CA GLY A 43 72.98 -11.48 45.17
C GLY A 43 71.50 -11.85 45.20
N GLU A 44 71.22 -13.16 45.14
CA GLU A 44 69.86 -13.71 45.21
C GLU A 44 69.28 -13.67 46.64
N ILE A 45 68.03 -13.25 46.77
CA ILE A 45 67.28 -13.33 48.03
C ILE A 45 66.46 -14.61 48.04
N SER A 46 66.91 -15.62 48.78
CA SER A 46 66.14 -16.84 49.04
C SER A 46 65.51 -16.80 50.43
N VAL A 47 64.21 -16.53 50.51
CA VAL A 47 63.43 -16.46 51.75
C VAL A 47 62.21 -17.39 51.68
N THR A 48 61.74 -17.87 52.83
CA THR A 48 60.50 -18.68 52.90
C THR A 48 59.26 -17.84 52.62
N THR A 49 59.27 -16.57 53.05
CA THR A 49 58.20 -15.58 52.84
C THR A 49 58.82 -14.18 52.84
N LEU A 50 58.53 -13.37 51.83
CA LEU A 50 58.88 -11.94 51.86
C LEU A 50 57.74 -11.17 52.53
N ASP A 51 58.02 -10.49 53.64
CA ASP A 51 57.07 -9.62 54.34
C ASP A 51 57.35 -8.16 54.00
N ILE A 52 56.32 -7.41 53.57
CA ILE A 52 56.40 -5.98 53.27
C ILE A 52 55.35 -5.26 54.13
N GLY A 53 55.80 -4.49 55.11
CA GLY A 53 54.92 -3.68 55.97
C GLY A 53 54.07 -4.50 56.96
N GLY A 54 54.49 -5.72 57.31
CA GLY A 54 53.76 -6.61 58.23
C GLY A 54 52.71 -7.48 57.52
N THR A 55 52.74 -7.53 56.19
CA THR A 55 51.93 -8.41 55.35
C THR A 55 52.85 -9.24 54.45
N ASN A 56 52.70 -10.56 54.51
CA ASN A 56 53.43 -11.47 53.65
C ASN A 56 52.97 -11.35 52.20
N VAL A 57 53.91 -11.30 51.27
CA VAL A 57 53.67 -11.54 49.84
C VAL A 57 53.28 -13.01 49.67
N THR A 58 52.09 -13.27 49.14
CA THR A 58 51.57 -14.63 48.92
C THR A 58 51.79 -15.16 47.50
N ALA A 59 52.09 -14.27 46.55
CA ALA A 59 52.35 -14.64 45.16
C ALA A 59 53.63 -15.48 45.07
N ASP A 60 53.63 -16.54 44.28
CA ASP A 60 54.84 -17.32 44.00
C ASP A 60 55.76 -16.62 42.99
N ALA A 61 56.95 -17.19 42.75
CA ALA A 61 57.90 -16.62 41.81
C ALA A 61 57.35 -16.57 40.37
N GLY A 62 56.53 -17.53 39.97
CA GLY A 62 55.90 -17.53 38.65
C GLY A 62 54.89 -16.40 38.49
N GLU A 63 54.03 -16.19 39.49
CA GLU A 63 53.06 -15.11 39.52
C GLU A 63 53.73 -13.72 39.51
N LEU A 64 54.78 -13.52 40.31
CA LEU A 64 55.54 -12.26 40.31
C LEU A 64 56.32 -12.05 39.02
N ASN A 65 56.91 -13.11 38.46
CA ASN A 65 57.68 -13.00 37.20
C ASN A 65 56.79 -12.67 36.00
N ILE A 66 55.47 -12.93 36.04
CA ILE A 66 54.55 -12.46 34.99
C ILE A 66 54.49 -10.93 34.94
N LEU A 67 54.84 -10.23 36.03
CA LEU A 67 54.97 -8.77 36.05
C LEU A 67 56.31 -8.28 35.50
N ASP A 68 57.27 -9.17 35.19
CA ASP A 68 58.53 -8.79 34.54
C ASP A 68 58.23 -8.23 33.14
N GLY A 69 58.69 -7.01 32.88
CA GLY A 69 58.43 -6.29 31.63
C GLY A 69 57.05 -5.63 31.53
N VAL A 70 56.19 -5.70 32.56
CA VAL A 70 54.96 -4.90 32.59
C VAL A 70 55.32 -3.42 32.72
N THR A 71 55.01 -2.62 31.70
CA THR A 71 55.22 -1.16 31.70
C THR A 71 54.01 -0.37 32.16
N ALA A 72 52.93 -1.05 32.59
CA ALA A 72 51.68 -0.41 32.99
C ALA A 72 51.87 0.41 34.27
N THR A 73 51.33 1.62 34.27
CA THR A 73 51.17 2.45 35.46
C THR A 73 50.15 1.83 36.43
N THR A 74 50.15 2.28 37.68
CA THR A 74 49.10 1.91 38.64
C THR A 74 47.71 2.28 38.11
N ALA A 75 47.57 3.38 37.37
CA ALA A 75 46.31 3.79 36.77
C ALA A 75 45.83 2.80 35.69
N GLU A 76 46.72 2.31 34.83
CA GLU A 76 46.37 1.34 33.78
C GLU A 76 46.03 -0.04 34.34
N LEU A 77 46.77 -0.52 35.35
CA LEU A 77 46.41 -1.75 36.06
C LEU A 77 45.06 -1.62 36.76
N ASN A 78 44.78 -0.45 37.36
CA ASN A 78 43.50 -0.17 37.97
C ASN A 78 42.34 -0.11 36.98
N TYR A 79 42.57 -0.07 35.66
CA TYR A 79 41.48 -0.24 34.68
C TYR A 79 40.96 -1.68 34.62
N THR A 80 41.77 -2.66 35.02
CA THR A 80 41.39 -4.08 35.08
C THR A 80 40.78 -4.49 36.42
N ASP A 81 40.92 -3.66 37.45
CA ASP A 81 40.24 -3.82 38.73
C ASP A 81 38.77 -3.37 38.58
N ILE A 82 37.91 -4.35 38.28
CA ILE A 82 36.46 -4.19 38.06
C ILE A 82 35.67 -5.03 39.05
N THR A 83 34.47 -4.56 39.39
CA THR A 83 33.62 -5.18 40.42
C THR A 83 32.91 -6.45 39.93
N THR A 84 32.58 -6.53 38.64
CA THR A 84 31.92 -7.67 37.98
C THR A 84 32.48 -7.86 36.57
N LEU A 85 32.80 -9.09 36.17
CA LEU A 85 33.27 -9.40 34.81
C LEU A 85 32.13 -9.18 33.79
N GLY A 86 32.46 -8.62 32.63
CA GLY A 86 31.53 -8.44 31.52
C GLY A 86 30.74 -7.14 31.50
N THR A 87 30.84 -6.31 32.54
CA THR A 87 30.24 -4.97 32.58
C THR A 87 31.29 -3.91 32.28
N SER A 88 31.04 -3.04 31.31
CA SER A 88 31.88 -1.87 31.08
C SER A 88 31.61 -0.79 32.14
N GLU A 89 32.64 -0.34 32.85
CA GLU A 89 32.57 0.84 33.72
C GLU A 89 33.28 2.03 33.05
N ALA A 90 32.86 3.26 33.39
CA ALA A 90 33.46 4.46 32.83
C ALA A 90 34.96 4.55 33.18
N SER A 91 35.81 4.76 32.16
CA SER A 91 37.27 4.83 32.32
C SER A 91 37.90 3.55 32.89
N LYS A 92 37.34 2.38 32.58
CA LYS A 92 37.89 1.06 32.90
C LYS A 92 38.07 0.22 31.63
N ALA A 93 38.76 -0.90 31.76
CA ALA A 93 38.87 -1.88 30.69
C ALA A 93 37.48 -2.47 30.39
N VAL A 94 37.12 -2.54 29.11
CA VAL A 94 35.92 -3.26 28.68
C VAL A 94 36.25 -4.76 28.72
N THR A 95 35.61 -5.49 29.63
CA THR A 95 35.76 -6.94 29.73
C THR A 95 34.52 -7.64 29.19
N VAL A 96 34.67 -8.93 28.89
CA VAL A 96 33.56 -9.82 28.57
C VAL A 96 33.23 -10.69 29.77
N ASP A 97 32.00 -11.19 29.84
CA ASP A 97 31.57 -12.09 30.91
C ASP A 97 32.18 -13.50 30.74
N SER A 98 31.78 -14.44 31.60
CA SER A 98 32.25 -15.83 31.53
C SER A 98 31.83 -16.57 30.24
N ASN A 99 30.85 -16.04 29.51
CA ASN A 99 30.34 -16.58 28.25
C ASN A 99 31.03 -15.93 27.03
N GLY A 100 31.84 -14.89 27.25
CA GLY A 100 32.49 -14.12 26.21
C GLY A 100 31.62 -12.99 25.66
N ASP A 101 30.51 -12.68 26.32
CA ASP A 101 29.59 -11.62 25.91
C ASP A 101 30.01 -10.28 26.52
N LEU A 102 29.87 -9.21 25.72
CA LEU A 102 30.00 -7.83 26.21
C LEU A 102 28.62 -7.34 26.66
N ILE A 103 28.46 -7.03 27.95
CA ILE A 103 27.21 -6.54 28.50
C ILE A 103 27.30 -5.02 28.67
N ILE A 104 26.36 -4.32 28.03
CA ILE A 104 26.10 -2.90 28.25
C ILE A 104 24.82 -2.81 29.10
N PRO A 105 24.92 -2.48 30.41
CA PRO A 105 23.76 -2.41 31.29
C PRO A 105 22.71 -1.41 30.82
N ASP A 106 21.49 -1.53 31.36
CA ASP A 106 20.43 -0.56 31.10
C ASP A 106 20.89 0.87 31.43
N SER A 107 20.52 1.83 30.57
CA SER A 107 20.96 3.24 30.59
C SER A 107 22.41 3.52 30.17
N ASP A 108 23.28 2.50 30.14
CA ASP A 108 24.60 2.63 29.51
C ASP A 108 24.47 2.55 27.99
N LYS A 109 25.45 3.12 27.27
CA LYS A 109 25.36 3.30 25.81
C LYS A 109 26.67 2.97 25.12
N TYR A 110 26.57 2.32 23.98
CA TYR A 110 27.66 2.27 23.01
C TYR A 110 27.56 3.48 22.07
N GLN A 111 28.57 4.35 22.08
CA GLN A 111 28.53 5.66 21.42
C GLN A 111 29.56 5.73 20.29
N PHE A 112 29.17 6.29 19.15
CA PHE A 112 30.04 6.48 17.99
C PHE A 112 30.11 7.94 17.59
N GLY A 113 31.25 8.36 17.06
CA GLY A 113 31.49 9.73 16.61
C GLY A 113 31.81 10.71 17.75
N THR A 114 32.31 11.89 17.38
CA THR A 114 32.62 12.95 18.34
C THR A 114 31.34 13.59 18.83
N GLY A 115 31.11 13.61 20.14
CA GLY A 115 29.84 14.11 20.70
C GLY A 115 28.69 13.12 20.57
N SER A 116 28.99 11.83 20.31
CA SER A 116 28.01 10.74 20.37
C SER A 116 26.95 10.84 19.27
N ASP A 117 27.40 11.00 18.02
CA ASP A 117 26.59 11.12 16.81
C ASP A 117 25.60 9.96 16.63
N MET A 118 26.00 8.76 17.08
CA MET A 118 25.16 7.56 17.13
C MET A 118 25.25 6.90 18.50
N GLU A 119 24.16 6.32 18.97
CA GLU A 119 24.11 5.52 20.19
C GLU A 119 23.36 4.20 19.98
N VAL A 120 23.83 3.13 20.59
CA VAL A 120 23.13 1.86 20.72
C VAL A 120 23.00 1.53 22.20
N TYR A 121 21.77 1.36 22.68
CA TYR A 121 21.49 1.19 24.11
C TYR A 121 20.12 0.55 24.37
N HIS A 122 19.92 0.17 25.63
CA HIS A 122 18.64 -0.28 26.18
C HIS A 122 18.21 0.65 27.32
N ASP A 123 16.93 1.02 27.39
CA ASP A 123 16.39 1.92 28.43
C ASP A 123 15.66 1.18 29.57
N GLY A 124 15.77 -0.15 29.60
CA GLY A 124 15.05 -1.04 30.51
C GLY A 124 13.76 -1.61 29.93
N SER A 125 13.23 -1.05 28.84
CA SER A 125 12.03 -1.56 28.15
C SER A 125 12.22 -1.76 26.65
N ASN A 126 12.96 -0.88 25.99
CA ASN A 126 13.17 -0.89 24.55
C ASN A 126 14.66 -0.80 24.22
N SER A 127 15.04 -1.43 23.10
CA SER A 127 16.35 -1.27 22.48
C SER A 127 16.31 -0.19 21.42
N TYR A 128 17.39 0.59 21.32
CA TYR A 128 17.49 1.68 20.37
C TYR A 128 18.77 1.62 19.57
N VAL A 129 18.64 2.01 18.31
CA VAL A 129 19.75 2.47 17.47
C VAL A 129 19.42 3.92 17.12
N THR A 130 20.00 4.86 17.85
CA THR A 130 19.64 6.28 17.79
C THR A 130 20.68 7.07 17.01
N ASN A 131 20.25 7.74 15.94
CA ASN A 131 21.07 8.67 15.17
C ASN A 131 20.76 10.11 15.57
N LYS A 132 21.76 10.82 16.11
CA LYS A 132 21.63 12.23 16.50
C LYS A 132 22.07 13.20 15.40
N THR A 133 23.09 12.82 14.62
CA THR A 133 23.67 13.68 13.57
C THR A 133 23.54 13.03 12.20
N GLY A 134 23.05 13.76 11.19
CA GLY A 134 22.92 13.26 9.82
C GLY A 134 21.76 12.26 9.63
N ALA A 135 21.90 11.33 8.69
CA ALA A 135 20.90 10.30 8.40
C ALA A 135 21.42 8.90 8.74
N LEU A 136 20.58 8.08 9.38
CA LEU A 136 20.88 6.67 9.60
C LEU A 136 20.76 5.89 8.29
N LYS A 137 21.90 5.41 7.77
CA LYS A 137 21.93 4.58 6.57
C LYS A 137 22.05 3.11 6.96
N VAL A 138 21.04 2.31 6.62
CA VAL A 138 21.07 0.85 6.77
C VAL A 138 20.97 0.24 5.37
N ALA A 139 22.07 -0.33 4.89
CA ALA A 139 22.17 -0.85 3.53
C ALA A 139 23.23 -1.96 3.44
N THR A 140 23.14 -2.76 2.39
CA THR A 140 24.18 -3.70 1.98
C THR A 140 25.07 -3.03 0.93
N GLU A 141 26.38 -3.21 1.02
CA GLU A 141 27.32 -2.60 0.06
C GLU A 141 27.24 -3.25 -1.33
N THR A 142 26.84 -4.53 -1.38
CA THR A 142 26.63 -5.27 -2.62
C THR A 142 25.15 -5.23 -3.03
N SER A 143 24.92 -4.90 -4.31
CA SER A 143 23.57 -4.86 -4.89
C SER A 143 22.94 -6.26 -4.94
N GLY A 144 21.63 -6.34 -4.71
CA GLY A 144 20.85 -7.58 -4.75
C GLY A 144 20.78 -8.33 -3.41
N ILE A 145 21.51 -7.88 -2.39
CA ILE A 145 21.35 -8.42 -1.03
C ILE A 145 20.20 -7.67 -0.35
N ALA A 146 19.26 -8.41 0.25
CA ALA A 146 18.12 -7.84 0.95
C ALA A 146 18.50 -7.37 2.37
N VAL A 147 17.94 -6.23 2.79
CA VAL A 147 17.81 -5.88 4.21
C VAL A 147 16.46 -6.42 4.68
N THR A 148 16.47 -7.46 5.51
CA THR A 148 15.24 -8.05 6.05
C THR A 148 14.90 -7.39 7.38
N ILE A 149 13.66 -6.93 7.54
CA ILE A 149 13.15 -6.29 8.77
C ILE A 149 11.87 -7.02 9.19
N GLY A 150 11.79 -7.40 10.46
CA GLY A 150 10.66 -8.15 11.03
C GLY A 150 10.83 -9.66 10.96
N HIS A 151 9.76 -10.38 11.33
CA HIS A 151 9.63 -11.83 11.31
C HIS A 151 8.29 -12.21 10.65
N THR A 152 8.03 -13.50 10.42
CA THR A 152 6.81 -14.01 9.77
C THR A 152 5.49 -13.60 10.42
N THR A 153 5.51 -13.14 11.67
CA THR A 153 4.33 -12.72 12.45
C THR A 153 4.46 -11.32 13.04
N SER A 154 5.59 -10.64 12.81
CA SER A 154 5.82 -9.31 13.37
C SER A 154 5.17 -8.24 12.51
N GLU A 155 4.67 -7.20 13.16
CA GLU A 155 4.33 -5.95 12.50
C GLU A 155 5.60 -5.09 12.33
N VAL A 156 5.70 -4.40 11.20
CA VAL A 156 6.70 -3.34 11.00
C VAL A 156 5.95 -2.02 10.97
N THR A 157 6.18 -1.19 12.00
CA THR A 157 5.57 0.13 12.10
C THR A 157 6.54 1.19 11.60
N VAL A 158 6.13 2.00 10.62
CA VAL A 158 6.82 3.22 10.22
C VAL A 158 6.03 4.40 10.77
N GLY A 159 6.61 5.12 11.74
CA GLY A 159 5.92 6.21 12.45
C GLY A 159 5.70 7.50 11.64
N ASP A 160 6.14 7.52 10.39
CA ASP A 160 6.05 8.65 9.46
C ASP A 160 5.95 8.09 8.01
N ASN A 161 6.18 8.93 7.01
CA ASN A 161 6.11 8.59 5.60
C ASN A 161 7.16 7.53 5.18
N LEU A 162 6.72 6.51 4.43
CA LEU A 162 7.60 5.58 3.74
C LEU A 162 7.75 6.00 2.27
N THR A 163 8.98 6.33 1.85
CA THR A 163 9.30 6.56 0.44
C THR A 163 10.01 5.33 -0.13
N ALA A 164 9.41 4.68 -1.14
CA ALA A 164 10.05 3.60 -1.89
C ALA A 164 10.20 3.98 -3.36
N THR A 165 11.42 3.88 -3.88
CA THR A 165 11.70 4.14 -5.31
C THR A 165 11.46 2.91 -6.19
N GLY A 166 11.43 1.73 -5.58
CA GLY A 166 11.10 0.46 -6.24
C GLY A 166 9.63 0.06 -6.04
N THR A 167 9.31 -1.18 -6.40
CA THR A 167 7.99 -1.77 -6.21
C THR A 167 7.73 -2.12 -4.75
N ILE A 168 6.56 -1.74 -4.24
CA ILE A 168 6.03 -2.25 -2.96
C ILE A 168 5.08 -3.41 -3.29
N THR A 169 5.32 -4.58 -2.71
CA THR A 169 4.40 -5.73 -2.79
C THR A 169 3.65 -5.87 -1.48
N ALA A 170 2.33 -5.62 -1.49
CA ALA A 170 1.46 -5.74 -0.32
C ALA A 170 0.49 -6.92 -0.53
N THR A 171 0.83 -8.10 -0.01
CA THR A 171 0.00 -9.32 -0.17
C THR A 171 -1.37 -9.18 0.48
N GLY A 172 -1.49 -8.38 1.56
CA GLY A 172 -2.76 -8.04 2.22
C GLY A 172 -3.47 -6.84 1.62
N GLY A 173 -2.93 -6.24 0.56
CA GLY A 173 -3.40 -4.98 -0.01
C GLY A 173 -2.98 -3.74 0.80
N PHE A 174 -3.41 -2.59 0.30
CA PHE A 174 -3.30 -1.31 1.01
C PHE A 174 -4.63 -0.98 1.67
N VAL A 175 -4.60 -0.45 2.89
CA VAL A 175 -5.79 0.04 3.59
C VAL A 175 -5.82 1.56 3.54
N GLY A 176 -6.94 2.14 3.08
CA GLY A 176 -7.12 3.57 2.95
C GLY A 176 -6.98 4.09 1.51
N ASN A 177 -6.86 5.41 1.36
CA ASN A 177 -6.74 6.04 0.05
C ASN A 177 -5.35 5.78 -0.55
N VAL A 178 -5.32 5.15 -1.72
CA VAL A 178 -4.12 5.08 -2.56
C VAL A 178 -4.26 6.16 -3.63
N THR A 179 -3.41 7.19 -3.57
CA THR A 179 -3.40 8.27 -4.57
C THR A 179 -2.45 7.92 -5.72
N GLY A 180 -2.82 8.26 -6.95
CA GLY A 180 -2.06 7.94 -8.17
C GLY A 180 -2.87 7.16 -9.20
N ILE A 181 -2.21 6.68 -10.25
CA ILE A 181 -2.82 5.88 -11.32
C ILE A 181 -2.47 4.41 -11.05
N ALA A 182 -3.47 3.57 -10.77
CA ALA A 182 -3.28 2.13 -10.80
C ALA A 182 -3.13 1.70 -12.27
N THR A 183 -1.96 1.22 -12.66
CA THR A 183 -1.70 0.80 -14.05
C THR A 183 -2.58 -0.38 -14.49
N THR A 184 -3.10 -1.17 -13.55
CA THR A 184 -4.08 -2.24 -13.82
C THR A 184 -4.95 -2.47 -12.60
N GLY A 185 -6.24 -2.15 -12.70
CA GLY A 185 -7.26 -2.63 -11.77
C GLY A 185 -7.89 -3.90 -12.34
N THR A 186 -7.69 -5.06 -11.70
CA THR A 186 -8.32 -6.31 -12.17
C THR A 186 -9.81 -6.37 -11.84
N ASN A 187 -10.25 -5.67 -10.79
CA ASN A 187 -11.64 -5.57 -10.37
C ASN A 187 -11.96 -4.13 -9.95
N VAL A 188 -13.12 -3.62 -10.36
CA VAL A 188 -13.71 -2.38 -9.84
C VAL A 188 -14.98 -2.77 -9.10
N VAL A 189 -15.06 -2.44 -7.81
CA VAL A 189 -16.28 -2.66 -7.02
C VAL A 189 -17.21 -1.48 -7.25
N VAL A 190 -18.30 -1.72 -7.96
CA VAL A 190 -19.42 -0.78 -8.09
C VAL A 190 -20.49 -1.21 -7.11
N THR A 191 -20.89 -0.31 -6.21
CA THR A 191 -21.97 -0.57 -5.27
C THR A 191 -23.32 -0.36 -5.93
N ASP A 192 -24.26 -1.26 -5.66
CA ASP A 192 -25.63 -1.15 -6.11
C ASP A 192 -26.31 0.12 -5.54
N ASN A 193 -27.09 0.80 -6.38
CA ASN A 193 -27.73 2.07 -6.04
C ASN A 193 -29.12 2.13 -6.67
N GLU A 194 -30.10 1.57 -5.98
CA GLU A 194 -31.36 1.15 -6.61
C GLU A 194 -32.53 2.14 -6.38
N SER A 195 -32.34 3.29 -5.73
CA SER A 195 -33.50 4.11 -5.33
C SER A 195 -33.31 5.63 -5.25
N THR A 196 -32.10 6.14 -5.39
CA THR A 196 -31.87 7.59 -5.35
C THR A 196 -32.30 8.23 -6.68
N ASN A 197 -32.88 9.43 -6.61
CA ASN A 197 -33.14 10.20 -7.82
C ASN A 197 -31.89 11.00 -8.19
N GLU A 198 -31.05 10.41 -9.02
CA GLU A 198 -29.83 11.02 -9.52
C GLU A 198 -29.46 10.52 -10.93
N ASN A 199 -28.48 11.16 -11.55
CA ASN A 199 -27.98 10.78 -12.86
C ASN A 199 -26.68 9.97 -12.68
N ASN A 200 -26.80 8.65 -12.55
CA ASN A 200 -25.65 7.77 -12.47
C ASN A 200 -24.99 7.65 -13.85
N ALA A 201 -23.72 8.02 -13.92
CA ALA A 201 -22.91 7.84 -15.12
C ALA A 201 -22.80 6.35 -15.47
N ILE A 202 -22.94 6.01 -16.75
CA ILE A 202 -22.64 4.66 -17.25
C ILE A 202 -21.16 4.61 -17.61
N ALA A 203 -20.44 3.65 -17.03
CA ALA A 203 -19.00 3.49 -17.23
C ALA A 203 -18.68 2.69 -18.49
N PHE A 204 -17.72 3.18 -19.26
CA PHE A 204 -17.09 2.53 -20.42
C PHE A 204 -15.60 2.37 -20.18
N VAL A 205 -14.94 1.65 -21.07
CA VAL A 205 -13.50 1.45 -21.05
C VAL A 205 -12.85 2.63 -21.77
N ALA A 206 -11.99 3.38 -21.08
CA ALA A 206 -11.30 4.53 -21.65
C ALA A 206 -10.31 4.09 -22.73
N ASP A 207 -10.35 4.76 -23.89
CA ASP A 207 -9.50 4.47 -25.06
C ASP A 207 -9.52 2.97 -25.46
N ALA A 208 -10.69 2.34 -25.35
CA ALA A 208 -10.84 0.92 -25.65
C ALA A 208 -10.42 0.61 -27.09
N ASP A 209 -9.28 -0.08 -27.23
CA ASP A 209 -9.00 -0.86 -28.43
C ASP A 209 -10.01 -2.01 -28.48
N LEU A 210 -10.70 -2.16 -29.61
CA LEU A 210 -11.69 -3.23 -29.81
C LEU A 210 -11.03 -4.62 -29.67
N ASP A 211 -9.71 -4.69 -29.87
CA ASP A 211 -8.89 -5.90 -29.72
C ASP A 211 -8.24 -6.05 -28.33
N GLY A 212 -8.50 -5.13 -27.38
CA GLY A 212 -8.30 -5.35 -25.93
C GLY A 212 -6.91 -5.07 -25.36
N ASN A 213 -6.04 -4.35 -26.07
CA ASN A 213 -4.61 -4.32 -25.73
C ASN A 213 -4.14 -3.13 -24.87
N THR A 214 -4.94 -2.07 -24.72
CA THR A 214 -4.45 -0.77 -24.21
C THR A 214 -5.38 -0.01 -23.26
N SER A 215 -6.28 -0.66 -22.53
CA SER A 215 -7.17 0.09 -21.63
C SER A 215 -6.43 0.70 -20.43
N ILE A 216 -6.67 1.99 -20.18
CA ILE A 216 -6.04 2.78 -19.10
C ILE A 216 -7.00 3.00 -17.91
N GLY A 217 -8.30 2.70 -18.06
CA GLY A 217 -9.28 2.89 -16.99
C GLY A 217 -10.73 2.90 -17.44
N LEU A 218 -11.60 3.49 -16.61
CA LEU A 218 -13.03 3.69 -16.90
C LEU A 218 -13.31 5.17 -17.26
N GLU A 219 -14.19 5.41 -18.23
CA GLU A 219 -14.70 6.72 -18.63
C GLU A 219 -16.24 6.74 -18.65
N SER A 220 -16.86 7.92 -18.78
CA SER A 220 -18.30 8.06 -18.95
C SER A 220 -18.65 9.27 -19.82
N ASP A 221 -19.71 9.17 -20.63
CA ASP A 221 -20.26 10.31 -21.35
C ASP A 221 -21.22 11.11 -20.43
N GLY A 222 -21.07 12.43 -20.41
CA GLY A 222 -21.87 13.32 -19.54
C GLY A 222 -23.37 13.35 -19.90
N ASN A 223 -23.72 12.95 -21.12
CA ASN A 223 -25.09 12.95 -21.61
C ASN A 223 -25.75 11.56 -21.61
N LEU A 224 -25.03 10.51 -21.19
CA LEU A 224 -25.54 9.14 -21.09
C LEU A 224 -25.55 8.69 -19.62
N TYR A 225 -26.74 8.64 -19.02
CA TYR A 225 -26.89 8.31 -17.61
C TYR A 225 -28.11 7.43 -17.33
N TYR A 226 -27.99 6.62 -16.29
CA TYR A 226 -29.09 5.86 -15.70
C TYR A 226 -29.64 6.58 -14.48
N ASN A 227 -30.97 6.65 -14.35
CA ASN A 227 -31.61 7.13 -13.13
C ASN A 227 -32.28 5.95 -12.41
N PRO A 228 -31.80 5.55 -11.22
CA PRO A 228 -32.33 4.37 -10.54
C PRO A 228 -33.73 4.57 -9.99
N SER A 229 -34.13 5.79 -9.63
CA SER A 229 -35.49 6.05 -9.14
C SER A 229 -36.57 5.85 -10.21
N THR A 230 -36.23 6.05 -11.48
CA THR A 230 -37.16 5.90 -12.61
C THR A 230 -36.89 4.66 -13.46
N GLY A 231 -35.76 3.97 -13.25
CA GLY A 231 -35.31 2.86 -14.08
C GLY A 231 -34.99 3.26 -15.52
N THR A 232 -34.73 4.55 -15.79
CA THR A 232 -34.58 5.08 -17.16
C THR A 232 -33.12 5.32 -17.53
N VAL A 233 -32.75 4.96 -18.75
CA VAL A 233 -31.51 5.43 -19.40
C VAL A 233 -31.83 6.64 -20.27
N THR A 234 -31.10 7.74 -20.07
CA THR A 234 -31.23 8.96 -20.88
C THR A 234 -29.99 9.15 -21.74
N ALA A 235 -30.20 9.52 -23.00
CA ALA A 235 -29.14 9.84 -23.97
C ALA A 235 -29.61 11.00 -24.87
N THR A 236 -28.68 11.70 -25.54
CA THR A 236 -29.04 12.71 -26.56
C THR A 236 -29.76 12.11 -27.76
N ALA A 237 -29.35 10.91 -28.19
CA ALA A 237 -29.99 10.17 -29.27
C ALA A 237 -29.66 8.68 -29.16
N PHE A 238 -30.59 7.84 -29.61
CA PHE A 238 -30.34 6.43 -29.91
C PHE A 238 -30.35 6.26 -31.43
N VAL A 239 -29.22 5.84 -32.01
CA VAL A 239 -29.08 5.62 -33.46
C VAL A 239 -28.94 4.12 -33.73
N GLY A 240 -29.86 3.56 -34.49
CA GLY A 240 -29.93 2.14 -34.82
C GLY A 240 -31.19 1.83 -35.63
N ASP A 241 -31.43 0.55 -35.99
CA ASP A 241 -32.61 0.18 -36.78
C ASP A 241 -33.93 0.24 -35.98
N GLY A 242 -33.86 0.25 -34.65
CA GLY A 242 -35.01 0.33 -33.74
C GLY A 242 -36.01 -0.83 -33.87
N SER A 243 -35.74 -1.83 -34.71
CA SER A 243 -36.72 -2.85 -35.14
C SER A 243 -37.18 -3.78 -34.02
N ASN A 244 -36.35 -3.91 -32.99
CA ASN A 244 -36.61 -4.74 -31.81
C ASN A 244 -37.09 -3.93 -30.60
N LEU A 245 -37.27 -2.60 -30.70
CA LEU A 245 -37.86 -1.82 -29.61
C LEU A 245 -39.37 -2.07 -29.58
N THR A 246 -39.82 -2.79 -28.55
CA THR A 246 -41.24 -3.07 -28.28
C THR A 246 -41.75 -2.25 -27.09
N GLY A 247 -43.07 -2.03 -26.98
CA GLY A 247 -43.66 -1.40 -25.79
C GLY A 247 -43.43 0.11 -25.69
N ILE A 248 -43.12 0.78 -26.81
CA ILE A 248 -42.98 2.24 -26.86
C ILE A 248 -44.36 2.89 -26.78
N THR A 249 -44.71 3.43 -25.62
CA THR A 249 -45.91 4.27 -25.44
C THR A 249 -45.57 5.71 -25.82
N ALA A 250 -45.83 6.09 -27.06
CA ALA A 250 -45.64 7.47 -27.53
C ALA A 250 -46.99 8.21 -27.60
N SER A 251 -47.06 9.43 -27.06
CA SER A 251 -48.21 10.33 -27.23
C SER A 251 -48.29 10.91 -28.65
N THR A 252 -47.18 10.88 -29.38
CA THR A 252 -47.08 11.25 -30.79
C THR A 252 -45.98 10.42 -31.44
N ILE A 253 -46.33 9.60 -32.43
CA ILE A 253 -45.33 9.03 -33.34
C ILE A 253 -44.90 10.19 -34.24
N GLY A 254 -43.62 10.58 -34.21
CA GLY A 254 -43.12 11.73 -34.99
C GLY A 254 -43.27 11.58 -36.51
N THR A 255 -42.65 12.47 -37.27
CA THR A 255 -42.68 12.42 -38.74
C THR A 255 -42.00 11.15 -39.26
N LEU A 256 -42.77 10.22 -39.83
CA LEU A 256 -42.23 9.05 -40.52
C LEU A 256 -41.65 9.53 -41.87
N THR A 257 -40.33 9.68 -41.95
CA THR A 257 -39.66 10.13 -43.18
C THR A 257 -39.43 8.93 -44.11
N GLY A 258 -39.95 8.99 -45.33
CA GLY A 258 -39.76 7.95 -46.38
C GLY A 258 -41.06 7.30 -46.87
N THR A 259 -40.95 6.27 -47.71
CA THR A 259 -42.09 5.53 -48.31
C THR A 259 -42.69 4.46 -47.39
N ASN A 260 -42.23 4.37 -46.15
CA ASN A 260 -42.64 3.31 -45.23
C ASN A 260 -44.01 3.66 -44.62
N ALA A 261 -44.99 2.77 -44.80
CA ALA A 261 -46.30 2.90 -44.16
C ALA A 261 -46.25 2.46 -42.69
N ILE A 262 -47.11 3.04 -41.85
CA ILE A 262 -47.41 2.46 -40.53
C ILE A 262 -48.27 1.21 -40.76
N ALA A 263 -47.72 0.03 -40.49
CA ALA A 263 -48.45 -1.23 -40.59
C ALA A 263 -49.14 -1.55 -39.26
N PHE A 264 -50.45 -1.39 -39.21
CA PHE A 264 -51.27 -1.84 -38.08
C PHE A 264 -51.72 -3.29 -38.32
N ARG A 265 -51.26 -4.25 -37.51
CA ARG A 265 -51.51 -5.70 -37.71
C ARG A 265 -52.54 -6.29 -36.75
N ASP A 266 -53.45 -5.47 -36.23
CA ASP A 266 -54.48 -5.89 -35.27
C ASP A 266 -55.84 -6.06 -35.98
N SER A 267 -56.66 -7.01 -35.52
CA SER A 267 -58.02 -7.23 -36.03
C SER A 267 -59.02 -6.15 -35.58
N ASP A 268 -58.72 -5.46 -34.48
CA ASP A 268 -59.57 -4.43 -33.89
C ASP A 268 -58.86 -3.07 -33.83
N LEU A 269 -58.16 -2.71 -34.91
CA LEU A 269 -57.51 -1.41 -35.03
C LEU A 269 -58.53 -0.26 -34.92
N ASN A 270 -58.47 0.50 -33.82
CA ASN A 270 -59.25 1.72 -33.63
C ASN A 270 -58.36 2.96 -33.74
N ILE A 271 -58.50 3.73 -34.82
CA ILE A 271 -57.86 5.03 -35.00
C ILE A 271 -58.91 6.10 -34.66
N ASN A 272 -58.84 6.65 -33.45
CA ASN A 272 -59.81 7.62 -32.93
C ASN A 272 -59.14 8.98 -32.69
N SER A 273 -59.78 10.09 -33.10
CA SER A 273 -59.42 11.43 -32.62
C SER A 273 -60.29 11.78 -31.42
N SER A 274 -59.71 11.80 -30.22
CA SER A 274 -60.46 12.01 -28.98
C SER A 274 -60.85 13.47 -28.70
N THR A 275 -60.33 14.45 -29.46
CA THR A 275 -60.40 15.86 -29.05
C THR A 275 -61.20 16.73 -30.02
N ASP A 276 -61.22 16.43 -31.32
CA ASP A 276 -62.04 17.11 -32.34
C ASP A 276 -62.97 16.15 -33.11
N GLY A 277 -62.88 14.84 -32.87
CA GLY A 277 -63.72 13.82 -33.49
C GLY A 277 -63.47 13.60 -34.98
N GLN A 278 -62.43 14.23 -35.57
CA GLN A 278 -62.09 14.11 -36.98
C GLN A 278 -60.78 13.35 -37.16
N LEU A 279 -60.80 12.31 -37.99
CA LEU A 279 -59.59 11.67 -38.47
C LEU A 279 -59.06 12.47 -39.67
N ASP A 280 -58.06 13.33 -39.44
CA ASP A 280 -57.43 14.12 -40.49
C ASP A 280 -56.48 13.25 -41.34
N ILE A 281 -56.96 12.77 -42.49
CA ILE A 281 -56.14 12.10 -43.50
C ILE A 281 -55.89 13.06 -44.65
N ASN A 282 -54.77 13.80 -44.59
CA ASN A 282 -54.31 14.60 -45.72
C ASN A 282 -53.52 13.72 -46.69
N ALA A 283 -54.22 13.00 -47.57
CA ALA A 283 -53.59 12.24 -48.65
C ALA A 283 -53.05 13.20 -49.72
N ASP A 284 -51.86 12.93 -50.27
CA ASP A 284 -51.24 13.78 -51.30
C ASP A 284 -52.06 13.77 -52.61
N ILE A 285 -52.24 12.59 -53.21
CA ILE A 285 -52.93 12.44 -54.51
C ILE A 285 -54.25 11.66 -54.38
N LYS A 286 -54.25 10.57 -53.61
CA LYS A 286 -55.40 9.68 -53.47
C LYS A 286 -55.40 9.04 -52.09
N LEU A 287 -56.57 8.96 -51.47
CA LEU A 287 -56.84 8.04 -50.37
C LEU A 287 -57.29 6.70 -50.96
N ASP A 288 -56.50 5.65 -50.76
CA ASP A 288 -56.84 4.30 -51.20
C ASP A 288 -57.33 3.47 -50.01
N ILE A 289 -58.58 3.03 -50.05
CA ILE A 289 -59.19 2.17 -49.02
C ILE A 289 -59.56 0.85 -49.69
N ALA A 290 -58.75 -0.18 -49.47
CA ALA A 290 -59.00 -1.52 -49.98
C ALA A 290 -59.44 -2.43 -48.83
N ALA A 291 -60.75 -2.62 -48.70
CA ALA A 291 -61.35 -3.56 -47.75
C ALA A 291 -62.48 -4.33 -48.45
N PRO A 292 -62.77 -5.59 -48.06
CA PRO A 292 -63.92 -6.32 -48.58
C PRO A 292 -65.25 -5.58 -48.39
N ASN A 293 -65.37 -4.88 -47.25
CA ASN A 293 -66.52 -4.06 -46.90
C ASN A 293 -66.00 -2.74 -46.30
N THR A 294 -66.50 -1.61 -46.78
CA THR A 294 -66.25 -0.28 -46.22
C THR A 294 -67.59 0.31 -45.84
N GLU A 295 -67.90 0.37 -44.54
CA GLU A 295 -69.15 0.93 -44.03
C GLU A 295 -68.92 2.35 -43.51
N MET A 296 -69.85 3.25 -43.79
CA MET A 296 -69.87 4.60 -43.23
C MET A 296 -71.18 4.76 -42.48
N SER A 297 -71.09 5.01 -41.17
CA SER A 297 -72.26 5.10 -40.29
C SER A 297 -72.90 6.50 -40.26
N GLY A 298 -72.25 7.49 -40.85
CA GLY A 298 -72.72 8.87 -40.93
C GLY A 298 -72.93 9.33 -42.37
N ASP A 299 -73.28 10.60 -42.52
CA ASP A 299 -73.50 11.20 -43.83
C ASP A 299 -72.22 11.21 -44.67
N LEU A 300 -72.32 10.77 -45.92
CA LEU A 300 -71.28 10.97 -46.91
C LEU A 300 -71.45 12.33 -47.57
N LYS A 301 -70.48 13.23 -47.37
CA LYS A 301 -70.38 14.49 -48.11
C LYS A 301 -69.26 14.41 -49.13
N ILE A 302 -69.61 14.60 -50.40
CA ILE A 302 -68.63 14.71 -51.49
C ILE A 302 -68.65 16.16 -51.97
N ALA A 303 -67.51 16.84 -51.86
CA ALA A 303 -67.34 18.20 -52.36
C ALA A 303 -66.88 18.22 -53.83
N GLY A 304 -66.37 17.09 -54.35
CA GLY A 304 -66.11 16.91 -55.76
C GLY A 304 -67.40 16.76 -56.57
N ASN A 305 -67.25 16.59 -57.88
CA ASN A 305 -68.40 16.55 -58.80
C ASN A 305 -69.05 15.16 -58.89
N ASP A 306 -68.27 14.10 -58.73
CA ASP A 306 -68.66 12.74 -59.12
C ASP A 306 -68.32 11.69 -58.06
N ILE A 307 -69.21 10.70 -57.92
CA ILE A 307 -68.91 9.38 -57.34
C ILE A 307 -68.79 8.42 -58.52
N GLU A 308 -67.69 7.69 -58.60
CA GLU A 308 -67.49 6.63 -59.59
C GLU A 308 -67.60 5.26 -58.94
N PHE A 309 -68.30 4.35 -59.60
CA PHE A 309 -68.37 2.93 -59.29
C PHE A 309 -67.62 2.12 -60.36
N GLY A 310 -67.50 0.81 -60.16
CA GLY A 310 -66.98 -0.10 -61.19
C GLY A 310 -67.79 -0.04 -62.48
N ASN A 311 -67.24 -0.57 -63.59
CA ASN A 311 -67.90 -0.59 -64.91
C ASN A 311 -68.32 0.78 -65.47
N SER A 312 -67.63 1.86 -65.07
CA SER A 312 -67.88 3.23 -65.53
C SER A 312 -69.26 3.78 -65.18
N GLU A 313 -69.84 3.33 -64.07
CA GLU A 313 -71.08 3.87 -63.51
C GLU A 313 -70.76 5.07 -62.63
N THR A 314 -71.53 6.15 -62.72
CA THR A 314 -71.31 7.35 -61.89
C THR A 314 -72.59 7.92 -61.32
N ILE A 315 -72.46 8.58 -60.16
CA ILE A 315 -73.41 9.55 -59.64
C ILE A 315 -72.74 10.91 -59.79
N SER A 316 -73.22 11.71 -60.74
CA SER A 316 -72.72 13.05 -61.01
C SER A 316 -73.76 14.09 -60.63
N ASN A 317 -73.33 15.20 -60.05
CA ASN A 317 -74.15 16.41 -59.91
C ASN A 317 -73.83 17.47 -61.00
N GLY A 318 -73.07 17.07 -62.02
CA GLY A 318 -72.49 17.94 -63.04
C GLY A 318 -73.53 18.49 -64.01
N THR A 319 -73.89 19.76 -63.77
CA THR A 319 -74.80 20.66 -64.51
C THR A 319 -76.28 20.46 -64.21
N ASP A 320 -76.82 21.36 -63.38
CA ASP A 320 -78.25 21.65 -63.15
C ASP A 320 -79.00 20.84 -62.10
N GLY A 321 -78.48 20.73 -60.87
CA GLY A 321 -79.29 20.37 -59.68
C GLY A 321 -79.92 18.97 -59.64
N ASP A 322 -79.83 18.24 -60.75
CA ASP A 322 -80.30 16.89 -60.94
C ASP A 322 -79.15 15.90 -60.73
N PHE A 323 -79.46 14.77 -60.09
CA PHE A 323 -78.53 13.65 -60.03
C PHE A 323 -78.54 12.92 -61.37
N LEU A 324 -77.41 12.90 -62.07
CA LEU A 324 -77.22 12.07 -63.25
C LEU A 324 -76.60 10.73 -62.85
N PHE A 325 -77.36 9.66 -63.08
CA PHE A 325 -76.89 8.28 -62.94
C PHE A 325 -76.49 7.76 -64.32
N THR A 326 -75.21 7.45 -64.52
CA THR A 326 -74.73 6.86 -65.79
C THR A 326 -74.47 5.37 -65.62
N THR A 327 -74.75 4.58 -66.66
CA THR A 327 -74.43 3.14 -66.70
C THR A 327 -73.69 2.80 -67.99
N GLY A 328 -72.78 1.83 -67.95
CA GLY A 328 -72.05 1.34 -69.13
C GLY A 328 -72.90 0.55 -70.13
N THR A 329 -74.17 0.24 -69.82
CA THR A 329 -75.08 -0.55 -70.65
C THR A 329 -76.42 0.17 -70.85
N ALA A 330 -76.77 0.46 -72.10
CA ALA A 330 -77.98 1.21 -72.49
C ALA A 330 -79.34 0.60 -72.05
N THR A 331 -79.35 -0.61 -71.47
CA THR A 331 -80.53 -1.32 -70.97
C THR A 331 -80.54 -1.48 -69.44
N GLY A 332 -79.58 -0.92 -68.72
CA GLY A 332 -79.58 -0.86 -67.26
C GLY A 332 -80.63 0.15 -66.79
N ALA A 333 -81.83 -0.32 -66.47
CA ALA A 333 -82.85 0.50 -65.85
C ALA A 333 -82.39 0.89 -64.42
N LEU A 334 -82.50 2.19 -64.09
CA LEU A 334 -82.56 2.61 -62.68
C LEU A 334 -83.75 1.88 -62.06
N THR A 335 -83.47 0.76 -61.39
CA THR A 335 -84.50 0.00 -60.72
C THR A 335 -84.73 0.67 -59.37
N LEU A 336 -85.60 1.69 -59.33
CA LEU A 336 -86.23 2.07 -58.07
C LEU A 336 -87.07 0.88 -57.62
N LYS A 337 -86.60 0.16 -56.60
CA LYS A 337 -87.43 -0.77 -55.85
C LYS A 337 -88.06 -0.03 -54.66
#